data_AF-A0A3R5WM52-F1
#
_entry.id   AF-A0A3R5WM52-F1
#
_cell.length_a   1.000
_cell.length_b   1.000
_cell.length_c   1.000
_cell.angle_alpha   90.00
_cell.angle_beta   90.00
_cell.angle_gamma   90.00
#
_symmetry.space_group_name_H-M   'P 1'
#
loop_
_entity.id
_entity.type
_entity.pdbx_description
1 polymer ?
#
loop_
_entity_poly.entity_id
_entity_poly.type
_entity_poly.pdbx_seq_one_letter_code
_entity_poly.pdbx_strand_id
1 'polypeptide(L)'
;MDYLYKITIGIDDDKVLSMRQHDLNAVYKTVRNTFARCNFKEQESENGNLVFTIGKGKDSFSEVGIATGVLRESWLGKYLNKMEWYDASDDSTEDIFKEIEDFKNKYGD
;
A
#
# COMPACT_ATOMS: atom_id res chain seq x y z
N MET A 1 14.26 -15.15 2.73
CA MET A 1 13.03 -14.38 3.03
C MET A 1 11.84 -15.29 2.82
N ASP A 2 10.87 -15.25 3.74
CA ASP A 2 9.68 -16.12 3.70
C ASP A 2 8.55 -15.55 2.82
N TYR A 3 8.77 -14.39 2.22
CA TYR A 3 7.83 -13.70 1.35
C TYR A 3 8.45 -13.45 -0.04
N LEU A 4 7.58 -13.38 -1.06
CA LEU A 4 7.92 -12.97 -2.43
C LEU A 4 7.72 -11.47 -2.60
N TYR A 5 6.59 -10.95 -2.12
CA TYR A 5 6.30 -9.52 -2.17
C TYR A 5 6.03 -8.95 -0.78
N LYS A 6 6.44 -7.70 -0.60
CA LYS A 6 6.14 -6.89 0.59
C LYS A 6 5.59 -5.54 0.14
N ILE A 7 4.48 -5.13 0.72
CA ILE A 7 3.88 -3.81 0.51
C ILE A 7 4.01 -3.03 1.81
N THR A 8 4.49 -1.79 1.71
CA THR A 8 4.56 -0.85 2.83
C THR A 8 3.66 0.34 2.55
N ILE A 9 2.66 0.53 3.41
CA ILE A 9 1.72 1.64 3.33
C ILE A 9 1.98 2.60 4.50
N GLY A 10 2.19 3.87 4.18
CA GLY A 10 2.24 4.95 5.16
C GLY A 10 0.97 5.79 5.10
N ILE A 11 0.49 6.18 6.27
CA ILE A 11 -0.63 7.09 6.47
C ILE A 11 -0.08 8.39 7.06
N ASP A 12 -0.57 9.52 6.55
CA ASP A 12 -0.29 10.85 7.07
C ASP A 12 -1.22 11.16 8.24
N ASP A 13 -0.80 10.77 9.45
CA ASP A 13 -1.55 10.95 10.69
C ASP A 13 -1.90 12.43 10.91
N ASP A 14 -0.96 13.35 10.67
CA ASP A 14 -1.18 14.79 10.84
C ASP A 14 -2.26 15.31 9.88
N LYS A 15 -2.27 14.83 8.64
CA LYS A 15 -3.31 15.17 7.67
C LYS A 15 -4.68 14.60 8.05
N VAL A 16 -4.74 13.37 8.57
CA VAL A 16 -5.99 12.78 9.05
C VAL A 16 -6.55 13.62 10.22
N LEU A 17 -5.70 13.91 11.20
CA LEU A 17 -6.08 14.64 12.42
C LEU A 17 -6.44 16.10 12.13
N SER A 18 -5.73 16.77 11.22
CA SER A 18 -5.99 18.17 10.85
C SER A 18 -7.28 18.34 10.04
N MET A 19 -7.57 17.41 9.12
CA MET A 19 -8.79 17.48 8.32
C MET A 19 -10.05 17.17 9.14
N ARG A 20 -9.94 16.39 10.23
CA ARG A 20 -11.06 16.00 11.12
C ARG A 20 -12.26 15.36 10.41
N GLN A 21 -12.05 14.82 9.21
CA GLN A 21 -13.11 14.18 8.41
C GLN A 21 -13.31 12.71 8.80
N HIS A 22 -12.25 12.05 9.27
CA HIS A 22 -12.27 10.65 9.66
C HIS A 22 -11.43 10.44 10.92
N ASP A 23 -11.80 9.44 11.70
CA ASP A 23 -11.00 8.97 12.83
C ASP A 23 -9.74 8.24 12.34
N LEU A 24 -8.62 8.46 13.02
CA LEU A 24 -7.34 7.85 12.66
C LEU A 24 -7.42 6.32 12.65
N ASN A 25 -8.00 5.72 13.69
CA ASN A 25 -8.13 4.26 13.76
C ASN A 25 -9.03 3.71 12.65
N ALA A 26 -10.07 4.45 12.26
CA ALA A 26 -10.92 4.08 11.14
C ALA A 26 -10.16 4.04 9.80
N VAL A 27 -9.24 4.98 9.58
CA VAL A 27 -8.35 4.99 8.39
C VAL A 27 -7.47 3.73 8.37
N TYR A 28 -6.72 3.49 9.44
CA TYR A 28 -5.86 2.30 9.56
C TYR A 28 -6.64 0.99 9.41
N LYS A 29 -7.82 0.89 10.07
CA LYS A 29 -8.69 -0.30 9.97
C LYS A 29 -9.17 -0.53 8.55
N THR A 30 -9.48 0.52 7.79
CA THR A 30 -9.94 0.38 6.41
C THR A 30 -8.81 -0.16 5.52
N VAL A 31 -7.58 0.34 5.68
CA VAL A 31 -6.42 -0.21 4.95
C VAL A 31 -6.21 -1.69 5.26
N ARG A 32 -6.20 -2.07 6.54
CA ARG A 32 -6.10 -3.49 6.96
C ARG A 32 -7.20 -4.36 6.36
N ASN A 33 -8.45 -3.89 6.38
CA ASN A 33 -9.57 -4.62 5.81
C ASN A 33 -9.45 -4.83 4.29
N THR A 34 -8.86 -3.88 3.56
CA THR A 34 -8.58 -4.03 2.13
C THR A 34 -7.61 -5.18 1.89
N PHE A 35 -6.50 -5.23 2.63
CA PHE A 35 -5.51 -6.30 2.48
C PHE A 35 -5.96 -7.65 3.07
N ALA A 36 -6.83 -7.67 4.07
CA ALA A 36 -7.39 -8.89 4.64
C ALA A 36 -8.30 -9.66 3.66
N ARG A 37 -8.81 -9.00 2.62
CA ARG A 37 -9.54 -9.64 1.51
C ARG A 37 -8.63 -10.27 0.48
N CYS A 38 -7.34 -9.97 0.54
CA CYS A 38 -6.31 -10.49 -0.33
C CYS A 38 -5.46 -11.51 0.44
N ASN A 39 -4.56 -12.19 -0.26
CA ASN A 39 -3.72 -13.23 0.34
C ASN A 39 -2.55 -12.71 1.20
N PHE A 40 -2.55 -11.43 1.57
CA PHE A 40 -1.49 -10.81 2.35
C PHE A 40 -1.62 -11.07 3.84
N LYS A 41 -0.47 -11.13 4.51
CA LYS A 41 -0.36 -11.15 5.95
C LYS A 41 0.23 -9.83 6.43
N GLU A 42 -0.47 -9.15 7.33
CA GLU A 42 0.08 -8.01 8.05
C GLU A 42 1.30 -8.47 8.87
N GLN A 43 2.34 -7.64 8.89
CA GLN A 43 3.55 -7.83 9.68
C GLN A 43 3.66 -6.67 10.66
N GLU A 44 4.27 -6.93 11.82
CA GLU A 44 4.57 -5.87 12.78
C GLU A 44 5.55 -4.87 12.15
N SER A 45 5.31 -3.59 12.40
CA SER A 45 6.16 -2.50 11.96
C SER A 45 6.34 -1.50 13.09
N GLU A 46 7.58 -1.06 13.32
CA GLU A 46 7.91 -0.16 14.41
C GLU A 46 7.63 1.32 14.07
N ASN A 47 7.41 1.64 12.78
CA ASN A 47 7.42 3.02 12.29
C ASN A 47 6.03 3.58 11.97
N GLY A 48 4.96 2.97 12.50
CA GLY A 48 3.57 3.36 12.21
C GLY A 48 3.08 2.98 10.81
N ASN A 49 3.97 2.54 9.92
CA ASN A 49 3.58 2.01 8.61
C ASN A 49 2.87 0.66 8.74
N LEU A 50 1.96 0.38 7.82
CA LEU A 50 1.36 -0.94 7.67
C LEU A 50 2.19 -1.75 6.67
N VAL A 51 2.68 -2.91 7.10
CA VAL A 51 3.48 -3.80 6.26
C VAL A 51 2.70 -5.07 5.98
N PHE A 52 2.60 -5.45 4.71
CA PHE A 52 1.86 -6.63 4.26
C PHE A 52 2.75 -7.50 3.39
N THR A 53 2.76 -8.81 3.61
CA THR A 53 3.61 -9.76 2.85
C THR A 53 2.82 -10.92 2.26
N ILE A 54 3.30 -11.46 1.14
CA ILE A 54 2.72 -12.64 0.49
C ILE A 54 3.83 -13.61 0.03
N GLY A 55 3.60 -14.91 0.24
CA GLY A 55 4.57 -15.98 -0.05
C GLY A 55 4.61 -16.41 -1.51
N LYS A 56 5.66 -17.16 -1.88
CA LYS A 56 5.86 -17.71 -3.23
C LYS A 56 4.72 -18.66 -3.65
N GLY A 57 4.31 -18.60 -4.91
CA GLY A 57 3.37 -19.56 -5.53
C GLY A 57 1.89 -19.15 -5.55
N LYS A 58 1.55 -17.94 -5.09
CA LYS A 58 0.25 -17.32 -5.33
C LYS A 58 0.39 -16.36 -6.51
N ASP A 59 -0.59 -16.33 -7.41
CA ASP A 59 -0.65 -15.40 -8.57
C ASP A 59 -0.95 -13.96 -8.09
N SER A 60 -0.01 -13.45 -7.29
CA SER A 60 -0.22 -12.40 -6.28
C SER A 60 -0.05 -11.01 -6.85
N PHE A 61 0.65 -10.89 -7.98
CA PHE A 61 1.00 -9.61 -8.58
C PHE A 61 -0.25 -8.80 -8.95
N SER A 62 -1.26 -9.49 -9.51
CA SER A 62 -2.55 -8.86 -9.82
C SER A 62 -3.30 -8.43 -8.56
N GLU A 63 -3.27 -9.23 -7.48
CA GLU A 63 -3.88 -8.86 -6.19
C GLU A 63 -3.20 -7.63 -5.56
N VAL A 64 -1.87 -7.52 -5.67
CA VAL A 64 -1.11 -6.33 -5.24
C VAL A 64 -1.65 -5.09 -5.96
N GLY A 65 -1.64 -5.10 -7.29
CA GLY A 65 -2.04 -3.95 -8.12
C GLY A 65 -3.50 -3.52 -7.91
N ILE A 66 -4.41 -4.49 -7.72
CA ILE A 66 -5.81 -4.19 -7.41
C ILE A 66 -5.92 -3.55 -6.03
N ALA A 67 -5.27 -4.09 -5.00
CA ALA A 67 -5.36 -3.57 -3.64
C ALA A 67 -4.77 -2.15 -3.53
N THR A 68 -3.61 -1.91 -4.13
CA THR A 68 -2.95 -0.59 -4.15
C THR A 68 -3.76 0.43 -4.95
N GLY A 69 -4.27 0.04 -6.12
CA GLY A 69 -5.16 0.86 -6.94
C GLY A 69 -6.45 1.25 -6.22
N VAL A 70 -7.14 0.28 -5.60
CA VAL A 70 -8.37 0.52 -4.82
C VAL A 70 -8.12 1.49 -3.67
N LEU A 71 -7.02 1.34 -2.93
CA LEU A 71 -6.70 2.26 -1.83
C LEU A 71 -6.47 3.69 -2.33
N ARG A 72 -5.66 3.84 -3.38
CA ARG A 72 -5.33 5.12 -3.99
C ARG A 72 -6.54 5.84 -4.54
N GLU A 73 -7.42 5.13 -5.26
CA GLU A 73 -8.59 5.71 -5.92
C GLU A 73 -9.77 5.91 -4.97
N SER A 74 -9.72 5.30 -3.79
CA SER A 74 -10.72 5.53 -2.75
C SER A 74 -10.53 6.87 -2.04
N TRP A 75 -11.49 7.20 -1.16
CA TRP A 75 -11.39 8.34 -0.25
C TRP A 75 -10.15 8.32 0.66
N LEU A 76 -9.49 7.17 0.82
CA LEU A 76 -8.25 7.03 1.60
C LEU A 76 -7.04 7.61 0.90
N GLY A 77 -7.03 7.68 -0.44
CA GLY A 77 -5.84 8.04 -1.21
C GLY A 77 -5.20 9.35 -0.78
N LYS A 78 -6.02 10.34 -0.39
CA LYS A 78 -5.54 11.64 0.11
C LYS A 78 -4.76 11.55 1.42
N TYR A 79 -4.92 10.49 2.21
CA TYR A 79 -4.23 10.28 3.49
C TYR A 79 -2.98 9.40 3.37
N LEU A 80 -2.74 8.80 2.21
CA LEU A 80 -1.57 7.97 2.01
C LEU A 80 -0.36 8.86 1.69
N ASN A 81 0.74 8.68 2.41
CA ASN A 81 2.01 9.38 2.15
C ASN A 81 3.10 8.45 1.62
N LYS A 82 2.87 7.14 1.66
CA LYS A 82 3.80 6.12 1.18
C LYS A 82 3.05 4.89 0.69
N MET A 83 3.46 4.38 -0.45
CA MET A 83 3.00 3.11 -1.00
C MET A 83 4.17 2.48 -1.75
N GLU A 84 4.95 1.69 -1.03
CA GLU A 84 6.12 1.01 -1.59
C GLU A 84 5.83 -0.47 -1.78
N TRP A 85 6.33 -1.01 -2.87
CA TRP A 85 6.31 -2.43 -3.17
C TRP A 85 7.74 -2.94 -3.29
N TYR A 86 8.04 -4.03 -2.60
CA TYR A 86 9.32 -4.71 -2.64
C TYR A 86 9.15 -6.12 -3.23
N ASP A 87 9.96 -6.44 -4.23
CA ASP A 87 10.05 -7.75 -4.87
C ASP A 87 11.34 -8.45 -4.43
N ALA A 88 11.17 -9.58 -3.72
CA ALA A 88 12.29 -10.37 -3.24
C ALA A 88 12.97 -11.20 -4.34
N SER A 89 12.40 -11.27 -5.54
CA SER A 89 12.95 -12.03 -6.68
C SER A 89 14.12 -11.32 -7.36
N ASP A 90 14.13 -9.99 -7.35
CA ASP A 90 15.19 -9.15 -7.91
C ASP A 90 15.75 -8.10 -6.93
N ASP A 91 15.30 -8.13 -5.66
CA ASP A 91 15.70 -7.22 -4.58
C ASP A 91 15.41 -5.75 -4.89
N SER A 92 14.31 -5.49 -5.62
CA SER A 92 13.87 -4.15 -6.00
C SER A 92 12.82 -3.59 -5.02
N THR A 93 12.79 -2.25 -4.90
CA THR A 93 11.70 -1.52 -4.26
C THR A 93 11.21 -0.44 -5.20
N GLU A 94 9.91 -0.42 -5.44
CA GLU A 94 9.22 0.54 -6.28
C GLU A 94 8.30 1.42 -5.43
N ASP A 95 8.33 2.74 -5.68
CA ASP A 95 7.36 3.67 -5.13
C ASP A 95 6.20 3.80 -6.13
N ILE A 96 5.06 3.23 -5.76
CA ILE A 96 3.88 3.15 -6.61
C ILE A 96 3.39 4.55 -7.01
N PHE A 97 3.49 5.55 -6.13
CA PHE A 97 3.06 6.91 -6.49
C PHE A 97 3.95 7.51 -7.57
N LYS A 98 5.26 7.30 -7.44
CA LYS A 98 6.23 7.76 -8.43
C LYS A 98 6.06 7.04 -9.76
N GLU A 99 5.85 5.73 -9.76
CA GLU A 99 5.66 4.98 -11.01
C GLU A 99 4.45 5.45 -11.82
N ILE A 100 3.34 5.75 -11.14
CA ILE A 100 2.14 6.27 -11.80
C ILE A 100 2.40 7.66 -12.37
N GLU A 101 3.08 8.53 -11.61
CA GLU A 101 3.45 9.85 -12.07
C GLU A 101 4.37 9.77 -13.29
N ASP A 102 5.39 8.91 -13.24
CA ASP A 102 6.31 8.65 -14.36
C ASP A 102 5.58 8.08 -15.57
N PHE A 103 4.63 7.17 -15.38
CA PHE A 103 3.80 6.62 -16.46
C PHE A 103 2.94 7.71 -17.12
N LYS A 104 2.25 8.54 -16.33
CA LYS A 104 1.45 9.67 -16.83
C LYS A 104 2.32 10.69 -17.58
N ASN A 105 3.49 11.02 -17.03
CA ASN A 105 4.44 11.93 -17.67
C ASN A 105 4.96 11.39 -19.00
N LYS A 106 5.12 10.07 -19.12
CA LYS A 106 5.67 9.42 -20.31
C LYS A 106 4.64 9.18 -21.42
N TYR A 107 3.40 8.86 -21.06
CA TYR A 107 2.38 8.41 -22.02
C TYR A 107 1.17 9.33 -22.14
N GLY A 108 1.00 10.32 -21.26
CA GLY A 108 -0.20 11.15 -21.18
C GLY A 108 -1.37 10.44 -20.48
N ASP A 109 -2.42 11.19 -20.15
CA ASP A 109 -3.69 10.68 -19.58
C ASP A 109 -4.55 9.93 -20.63
#